data_AF-A0A3N8B1G5-F1
#
_entry.id   AF-A0A3N8B1G5-F1
#
_cell.length_a   1.000
_cell.length_b   1.000
_cell.length_c   1.000
_cell.angle_alpha   90.00
_cell.angle_beta   90.00
_cell.angle_gamma   90.00
#
_symmetry.space_group_name_H-M   'P 1'
#
loop_
_entity.id
_entity.type
_entity.pdbx_description
1 polymer ?
#
loop_
_entity_poly.entity_id
_entity_poly.type
_entity_poly.pdbx_seq_one_letter_code
_entity_poly.pdbx_strand_id
1 'polypeptide(L)'
;MKNRIALVAAASAVLIPAIASAQSTSQGLTREQVRNEMIQYEAAGFNPARANPRTWVNDVQSATTKVSLAQQTHAQFADTGASPKCN
;
A
#
# COMPACT_ATOMS: atom_id res chain seq x y z
N MET A 1 30.58 34.55 30.67
CA MET A 1 29.64 33.45 30.96
C MET A 1 29.59 32.55 29.73
N LYS A 2 29.86 31.23 29.87
CA LYS A 2 29.86 30.29 28.72
C LYS A 2 28.42 29.89 28.40
N ASN A 3 27.91 30.28 27.24
CA ASN A 3 26.57 29.93 26.78
C ASN A 3 26.52 28.45 26.41
N ARG A 4 25.57 27.72 27.02
CA ARG A 4 25.33 26.30 26.76
C ARG A 4 24.64 26.18 25.40
N ILE A 5 25.32 25.56 24.44
CA ILE A 5 24.71 25.15 23.17
C ILE A 5 23.77 23.98 23.51
N ALA A 6 22.51 24.32 23.76
CA ALA A 6 21.42 23.37 23.75
C ALA A 6 20.64 23.65 22.47
N LEU A 7 20.41 22.59 21.68
CA LEU A 7 19.08 22.11 21.33
C LEU A 7 19.14 21.37 19.98
N VAL A 8 19.17 20.04 20.08
CA VAL A 8 18.48 19.07 19.21
C VAL A 8 18.42 19.41 17.72
N ALA A 9 19.40 18.89 16.97
CA ALA A 9 19.38 18.86 15.51
C ALA A 9 19.59 17.42 15.02
N ALA A 10 18.54 16.59 15.14
CA ALA A 10 18.33 15.29 14.48
C ALA A 10 17.00 14.75 15.05
N ALA A 11 15.97 14.37 14.32
CA ALA A 11 15.86 14.00 12.93
C ALA A 11 14.47 14.40 12.40
N SER A 12 14.42 15.43 11.56
CA SER A 12 13.26 15.74 10.74
C SER A 12 13.40 14.99 9.41
N ALA A 13 12.81 13.80 9.30
CA ALA A 13 12.35 13.19 8.04
C ALA A 13 11.78 11.79 8.30
N VAL A 14 10.80 11.69 9.21
CA VAL A 14 9.84 10.60 9.10
C VAL A 14 8.71 11.14 8.23
N LEU A 15 8.91 11.09 6.92
CA LEU A 15 7.78 11.10 5.99
C LEU A 15 7.14 9.72 6.11
N ILE A 16 6.44 9.44 7.23
CA ILE A 16 5.38 8.42 7.19
C ILE A 16 4.42 8.98 6.14
N PRO A 17 4.09 8.26 5.06
CA PRO A 17 2.97 8.61 4.22
C PRO A 17 1.68 8.40 5.05
N ALA A 18 1.41 9.29 5.99
CA ALA A 18 0.27 9.25 6.89
C ALA A 18 -0.98 9.90 6.24
N ILE A 19 -1.05 9.89 4.90
CA ILE A 19 -2.07 10.62 4.13
C ILE A 19 -2.83 9.73 3.13
N ALA A 20 -2.66 8.41 3.17
CA ALA A 20 -3.37 7.50 2.25
C ALA A 20 -4.67 6.89 2.81
N SER A 21 -5.14 7.29 3.99
CA SER A 21 -6.32 6.68 4.65
C SER A 21 -7.48 7.66 4.93
N ALA A 22 -7.51 8.83 4.30
CA ALA A 22 -8.62 9.79 4.47
C ALA A 22 -8.99 10.62 3.23
N GLN A 23 -8.31 10.47 2.09
CA GLN A 23 -8.85 10.93 0.80
C GLN A 23 -9.93 9.96 0.32
N SER A 24 -10.96 9.76 1.13
CA SER A 24 -12.22 9.19 0.68
C SER A 24 -12.92 10.27 -0.16
N THR A 25 -12.30 10.65 -1.28
CA THR A 25 -13.04 11.30 -2.34
C THR A 25 -14.20 10.37 -2.62
N SER A 26 -15.42 10.89 -2.56
CA SER A 26 -16.68 10.20 -2.86
C SER A 26 -16.77 9.63 -4.28
N GLN A 27 -15.64 9.50 -4.99
CA GLN A 27 -15.44 8.64 -6.13
C GLN A 27 -15.35 7.20 -5.60
N GLY A 28 -16.46 6.47 -5.69
CA GLY A 28 -16.46 5.02 -5.53
C GLY A 28 -15.44 4.36 -6.45
N LEU A 29 -15.09 3.11 -6.16
CA LEU A 29 -14.15 2.32 -6.96
C LEU A 29 -14.48 2.43 -8.45
N THR A 30 -13.47 2.75 -9.26
CA THR A 30 -13.64 2.76 -10.72
C THR A 30 -13.81 1.33 -11.21
N ARG A 31 -14.57 1.14 -12.30
CA ARG A 31 -14.76 -0.20 -12.88
C ARG A 31 -13.44 -0.86 -13.26
N GLU A 32 -12.49 -0.07 -13.75
CA GLU A 32 -11.16 -0.55 -14.11
C GLU A 32 -10.38 -0.99 -12.87
N GLN A 33 -10.47 -0.23 -11.77
CA GLN A 33 -9.82 -0.62 -10.53
C GLN A 33 -10.39 -1.92 -9.95
N VAL A 34 -11.73 -2.08 -9.94
CA VAL A 34 -12.36 -3.34 -9.50
C VAL A 34 -11.93 -4.52 -10.35
N ARG A 35 -11.81 -4.34 -11.69
CA ARG A 35 -11.31 -5.41 -12.57
C ARG A 35 -9.87 -5.77 -12.27
N ASN A 36 -9.00 -4.78 -12.08
CA ASN A 36 -7.61 -5.02 -11.72
C ASN A 36 -7.49 -5.71 -10.36
N GLU A 37 -8.32 -5.34 -9.39
CA GLU A 37 -8.37 -6.00 -8.09
C GLU A 37 -8.83 -7.45 -8.23
N MET A 38 -9.91 -7.74 -8.98
CA MET A 38 -10.34 -9.12 -9.23
C MET A 38 -9.25 -9.97 -9.87
N ILE A 39 -8.51 -9.44 -10.86
CA ILE A 39 -7.40 -10.16 -11.49
C ILE A 39 -6.28 -10.46 -10.48
N GLN A 40 -5.99 -9.54 -9.56
CA GLN A 40 -5.02 -9.78 -8.49
C GLN A 40 -5.47 -10.89 -7.54
N TYR A 41 -6.75 -10.91 -7.15
CA TYR A 41 -7.30 -11.97 -6.32
C TYR A 41 -7.35 -13.32 -7.04
N GLU A 42 -7.64 -13.34 -8.34
CA GLU A 42 -7.58 -14.54 -9.17
C GLU A 42 -6.14 -15.09 -9.27
N ALA A 43 -5.15 -14.21 -9.49
CA ALA A 43 -3.74 -14.56 -9.46
C ALA A 43 -3.28 -15.07 -8.07
N ALA A 44 -3.91 -14.58 -6.99
CA ALA A 44 -3.69 -15.07 -5.64
C ALA A 44 -4.39 -16.41 -5.34
N GLY A 45 -5.20 -16.93 -6.27
CA GLY A 45 -5.90 -18.20 -6.19
C GLY A 45 -7.33 -18.11 -5.64
N PHE A 46 -7.91 -16.92 -5.52
CA PHE A 46 -9.27 -16.72 -5.04
C PHE A 46 -10.20 -16.25 -6.18
N ASN A 47 -11.29 -17.00 -6.41
CA ASN A 47 -12.32 -16.64 -7.37
C ASN A 47 -13.70 -16.65 -6.68
N PRO A 48 -14.38 -15.50 -6.53
CA PRO A 48 -15.67 -15.43 -5.83
C PRO A 48 -16.78 -16.20 -6.55
N ALA A 49 -16.71 -16.36 -7.88
CA ALA A 49 -17.70 -17.13 -8.65
C ALA A 49 -17.56 -18.65 -8.45
N ARG A 50 -16.44 -19.13 -7.90
CA ARG A 50 -16.17 -20.55 -7.63
C ARG A 50 -15.65 -20.82 -6.22
N ALA A 51 -16.00 -19.94 -5.27
CA ALA A 51 -15.55 -20.08 -3.89
C ALA A 51 -16.14 -21.35 -3.25
N ASN A 52 -15.30 -22.09 -2.52
CA ASN A 52 -15.75 -23.25 -1.77
C ASN A 52 -16.47 -22.80 -0.49
N PRO A 53 -17.76 -23.13 -0.28
CA PRO A 53 -18.53 -22.65 0.87
C PRO A 53 -17.97 -23.06 2.23
N ARG A 54 -17.14 -24.12 2.30
CA ARG A 54 -16.52 -24.58 3.55
C ARG A 54 -15.23 -23.84 3.89
N THR A 55 -14.50 -23.34 2.90
CA THR A 55 -13.16 -22.77 3.07
C THR A 55 -13.06 -21.30 2.68
N TRP A 56 -14.12 -20.71 2.13
CA TRP A 56 -14.08 -19.37 1.53
C TRP A 56 -13.46 -18.29 2.42
N VAL A 57 -13.68 -18.33 3.74
CA VAL A 57 -13.09 -17.36 4.68
C VAL A 57 -11.56 -17.44 4.67
N ASN A 58 -11.02 -18.65 4.76
CA ASN A 58 -9.59 -18.89 4.73
C ASN A 58 -9.01 -18.58 3.35
N ASP A 59 -9.72 -18.98 2.28
CA ASP A 59 -9.32 -18.72 0.90
C ASP A 59 -9.20 -17.21 0.64
N VAL A 60 -10.20 -16.41 1.08
CA VAL A 60 -10.16 -14.95 1.02
C VAL A 60 -8.98 -14.39 1.80
N GLN A 61 -8.80 -14.79 3.07
CA GLN A 61 -7.70 -14.27 3.89
C GLN A 61 -6.34 -14.56 3.28
N SER A 62 -6.13 -15.79 2.79
CA SER A 62 -4.89 -16.18 2.13
C SER A 62 -4.61 -15.35 0.87
N ALA A 63 -5.66 -15.06 0.08
CA ALA A 63 -5.53 -14.24 -1.11
C ALA A 63 -5.27 -12.77 -0.76
N THR A 64 -5.93 -12.22 0.26
CA THR A 64 -5.67 -10.87 0.76
C THR A 64 -4.22 -10.69 1.20
N THR A 65 -3.64 -11.67 1.90
CA THR A 65 -2.23 -11.62 2.28
C THR A 65 -1.31 -11.57 1.05
N LYS A 66 -1.56 -12.42 0.05
CA LYS A 66 -0.75 -12.43 -1.19
C LYS A 66 -0.86 -11.12 -1.96
N VAL A 67 -2.08 -10.59 -2.12
CA VAL A 67 -2.32 -9.30 -2.81
C VAL A 67 -1.65 -8.16 -2.06
N SER A 68 -1.75 -8.12 -0.72
CA SER A 68 -1.10 -7.09 0.10
C SER A 68 0.42 -7.12 -0.05
N LEU A 69 1.04 -8.31 -0.03
CA LEU A 69 2.49 -8.45 -0.25
C LEU A 69 2.89 -7.97 -1.65
N ALA A 70 2.14 -8.33 -2.69
CA ALA A 70 2.39 -7.87 -4.06
C ALA A 70 2.28 -6.34 -4.20
N GLN A 71 1.30 -5.73 -3.53
CA GLN A 71 1.13 -4.28 -3.54
C GLN A 71 2.25 -3.55 -2.81
N GLN A 72 2.74 -4.09 -1.69
CA GLN A 72 3.89 -3.53 -0.97
C GLN A 72 5.15 -3.54 -1.84
N THR A 73 5.40 -4.64 -2.58
CA THR A 73 6.51 -4.71 -3.53
C THR A 73 6.41 -3.64 -4.61
N HIS A 74 5.23 -3.41 -5.21
CA HIS A 74 5.04 -2.35 -6.21
C HIS A 74 5.23 -0.94 -5.64
N ALA A 75 4.83 -0.69 -4.38
CA ALA A 75 5.02 0.61 -3.75
C ALA A 75 6.50 0.96 -3.52
N GLN A 76 7.35 -0.02 -3.20
CA GLN A 76 8.78 0.23 -2.97
C GLN A 76 9.56 0.61 -4.22
N PHE A 77 9.17 0.10 -5.39
CA PHE A 77 9.79 0.49 -6.66
C PHE A 77 9.36 1.87 -7.15
N ALA A 78 8.17 2.36 -6.75
CA ALA A 78 7.70 3.70 -7.08
C ALA A 78 8.46 4.79 -6.31
N ASP A 79 8.93 4.50 -5.08
CA ASP A 79 9.66 5.45 -4.22
C ASP A 79 11.13 5.67 -4.67
N THR A 80 11.75 4.65 -5.26
CA THR A 80 13.18 4.70 -5.66
C THR A 80 13.43 5.51 -6.95
N GLY A 81 12.37 5.90 -7.69
CA GLY A 81 12.47 6.64 -8.95
C GLY A 81 12.55 8.17 -8.83
N ALA A 82 12.31 8.75 -7.66
CA ALA A 82 12.23 10.19 -7.47
C ALA A 82 13.58 10.79 -7.03
N SER A 83 14.61 10.69 -7.88
CA SER A 83 15.82 11.52 -7.78
C SER A 83 15.93 12.46 -8.98
N PRO A 84 15.36 13.68 -8.93
CA PRO A 84 15.76 14.72 -9.86
C PRO A 84 17.13 15.24 -9.42
N LYS A 85 18.20 14.57 -9.85
CA LYS A 85 19.51 15.22 -9.90
C LYS A 85 19.50 16.17 -11.09
N CYS A 86 19.01 17.38 -10.87
CA CYS A 86 19.36 18.50 -11.73
C CYS A 86 20.82 18.86 -11.44
N ASN A 87 21.68 18.64 -12.43
CA ASN A 87 23.04 19.17 -12.50
C ASN A 87 23.01 20.41 -13.40
#